data_AF-A0A202DKI1-F1
#
_entry.id   AF-A0A202DKI1-F1
#
_cell.length_a   1.000
_cell.length_b   1.000
_cell.length_c   1.000
_cell.angle_alpha   90.00
_cell.angle_beta   90.00
_cell.angle_gamma   90.00
#
_symmetry.space_group_name_H-M   'P 1'
#
loop_
_entity.id
_entity.type
_entity.pdbx_description
1 polymer ?
#
loop_
_entity_poly.entity_id
_entity_poly.type
_entity_poly.pdbx_seq_one_letter_code
_entity_poly.pdbx_strand_id
1 'polypeptide(L)'
;MKNKKSPSFLREIKSVRQSDAGLIKRWFQCETMDLIVWIKNKRRIVEFQLCYDKPFNERAVSWKKETGLTFSRVDDGEYQSFQFKSTPILLNNDSPPKVNVIPLFKKASIKIDKFIGNFVCRKLASTKNNKSEGLR
;
A
#
# COMPACT_ATOMS: atom_id res chain seq x y z
N MET A 1 13.93 28.06 -13.25
CA MET A 1 14.49 26.70 -13.10
C MET A 1 13.39 25.74 -12.66
N LYS A 2 12.95 24.82 -13.52
CA LYS A 2 12.04 23.75 -13.11
C LYS A 2 12.91 22.58 -12.64
N ASN A 3 13.03 22.39 -11.32
CA ASN A 3 13.68 21.21 -10.76
C ASN A 3 12.95 19.97 -11.28
N LYS A 4 13.54 19.30 -12.27
CA LYS A 4 13.10 17.97 -12.73
C LYS A 4 13.37 17.01 -11.57
N LYS A 5 12.43 16.87 -10.65
CA LYS A 5 12.50 15.82 -9.62
C LYS A 5 12.63 14.48 -10.34
N SER A 6 13.76 13.82 -10.15
CA SER A 6 14.01 12.46 -10.63
C SER A 6 12.84 11.56 -10.24
N PRO A 7 12.46 10.57 -11.07
CA PRO A 7 11.43 9.62 -10.69
C PRO A 7 11.81 8.97 -9.35
N SER A 8 10.97 9.12 -8.33
CA SER A 8 11.27 8.64 -6.98
C SER A 8 10.98 7.14 -6.91
N PHE A 9 12.04 6.37 -6.67
CA PHE A 9 11.95 4.92 -6.50
C PHE A 9 11.80 4.59 -5.02
N LEU A 10 11.05 3.54 -4.72
CA LEU A 10 10.97 2.97 -3.37
C LEU A 10 12.36 2.47 -2.94
N ARG A 11 12.76 2.82 -1.73
CA ARG A 11 14.02 2.40 -1.12
C ARG A 11 13.73 1.80 0.25
N GLU A 12 14.39 0.68 0.55
CA GLU A 12 14.23 0.01 1.84
C GLU A 12 14.88 0.81 2.97
N ILE A 13 14.10 1.06 4.01
CA ILE A 13 14.59 1.56 5.29
C ILE A 13 14.97 0.33 6.10
N LYS A 14 16.27 0.17 6.39
CA LYS A 14 16.78 -1.02 7.08
C LYS A 14 16.61 -0.97 8.61
N SER A 15 16.64 0.23 9.19
CA SER A 15 16.57 0.44 10.64
C SER A 15 15.13 0.61 11.12
N VAL A 16 14.31 -0.41 10.89
CA VAL A 16 12.88 -0.38 11.22
C VAL A 16 12.65 -1.16 12.50
N ARG A 17 12.03 -0.52 13.50
CA ARG A 17 11.61 -1.17 14.74
C ARG A 17 10.69 -2.35 14.43
N GLN A 18 11.11 -3.53 14.83
CA GLN A 18 10.31 -4.76 14.80
C GLN A 18 9.47 -4.81 16.08
N SER A 19 8.16 -4.96 15.95
CA SER A 19 7.23 -4.92 17.10
C SER A 19 6.60 -6.28 17.41
N ASP A 20 6.61 -7.21 16.44
CA ASP A 20 6.03 -8.55 16.56
C ASP A 20 7.13 -9.59 16.37
N ALA A 21 7.35 -10.45 17.37
CA ALA A 21 8.41 -11.46 17.34
C ALA A 21 8.23 -12.53 16.25
N GLY A 22 7.02 -12.68 15.68
CA GLY A 22 6.70 -13.66 14.63
C GLY A 22 6.71 -13.10 13.21
N LEU A 23 6.82 -11.77 13.05
CA LEU A 23 6.73 -11.09 11.75
C LEU A 23 7.92 -10.17 11.51
N ILE A 24 8.43 -10.21 10.28
CA ILE A 24 9.46 -9.28 9.83
C ILE A 24 8.77 -8.14 9.09
N LYS A 25 8.86 -6.94 9.65
CA LYS A 25 8.40 -5.69 9.04
C LYS A 25 9.50 -5.11 8.16
N ARG A 26 9.22 -5.00 6.86
CA ARG A 26 10.05 -4.28 5.88
C ARG A 26 9.33 -3.01 5.46
N TRP A 27 10.04 -1.89 5.44
CA TRP A 27 9.49 -0.59 5.04
C TRP A 27 10.28 -0.07 3.86
N PHE A 28 9.57 0.33 2.81
CA PHE A 28 10.10 1.01 1.64
C PHE A 28 9.43 2.37 1.50
N GLN A 29 10.22 3.40 1.21
CA GLN A 29 9.71 4.75 1.06
C GLN A 29 10.25 5.43 -0.19
N CYS A 30 9.43 6.28 -0.79
CA CYS A 30 9.84 7.35 -1.66
C CYS A 30 9.07 8.62 -1.32
N GLU A 31 9.29 9.69 -2.08
CA GLU A 31 8.65 10.98 -1.84
C GLU A 31 7.11 10.90 -1.87
N THR A 32 6.54 10.09 -2.75
CA THR A 32 5.10 10.03 -2.98
C THR A 32 4.44 8.80 -2.38
N MET A 33 5.22 7.82 -1.88
CA MET A 33 4.69 6.54 -1.42
C MET A 33 5.43 5.98 -0.21
N ASP A 34 4.69 5.25 0.62
CA ASP A 34 5.23 4.36 1.65
C ASP A 34 4.64 2.97 1.46
N LEU A 35 5.49 1.96 1.46
CA LEU A 35 5.11 0.56 1.46
C LEU A 35 5.65 -0.11 2.71
N ILE A 36 4.76 -0.64 3.54
CA ILE A 36 5.12 -1.46 4.70
C ILE A 36 4.60 -2.88 4.44
N VAL A 37 5.45 -3.87 4.68
CA VAL A 37 5.17 -5.28 4.42
C VAL A 37 5.52 -6.10 5.65
N TRP A 38 4.61 -6.98 6.06
CA TRP A 38 4.85 -7.94 7.13
C TRP A 38 5.01 -9.35 6.57
N ILE A 39 6.13 -9.97 6.91
CA ILE A 39 6.55 -11.27 6.40
C ILE A 39 6.63 -12.27 7.54
N LYS A 40 5.85 -13.35 7.45
CA LYS A 40 5.93 -14.51 8.35
C LYS A 40 6.93 -15.54 7.80
N ASN A 41 7.71 -16.15 8.69
CA ASN A 41 8.68 -17.22 8.38
C ASN A 41 9.66 -16.84 7.25
N LYS A 42 10.02 -15.55 7.12
CA LYS A 42 10.92 -15.00 6.08
C LYS A 42 10.48 -15.23 4.63
N ARG A 43 9.30 -15.80 4.37
CA ARG A 43 8.89 -16.23 3.02
C ARG A 43 7.45 -15.88 2.65
N ARG A 44 6.59 -15.56 3.62
CA ARG A 44 5.17 -15.35 3.37
C ARG A 44 4.73 -13.95 3.76
N ILE A 45 4.39 -13.13 2.77
CA ILE A 45 3.73 -11.84 3.02
C ILE A 45 2.33 -12.14 3.57
N VAL A 46 2.05 -11.67 4.78
CA VAL A 46 0.75 -11.85 5.45
C VAL A 46 -0.07 -10.57 5.46
N GLU A 47 0.61 -9.43 5.33
CA GLU A 47 0.00 -8.12 5.35
C GLU A 47 0.89 -7.11 4.62
N PHE A 48 0.27 -6.11 3.99
CA PHE A 48 0.96 -4.90 3.57
C PHE A 48 0.05 -3.67 3.68
N GLN A 49 0.68 -2.50 3.75
CA GLN A 49 0.03 -1.20 3.63
C GLN A 49 0.82 -0.35 2.64
N LEU A 50 0.12 0.21 1.66
CA LEU A 50 0.66 1.14 0.66
C LEU A 50 -0.02 2.50 0.84
N CYS A 51 0.71 3.49 1.34
CA CYS A 51 0.29 4.89 1.32
C CYS A 51 0.81 5.57 0.05
N TYR A 52 -0.03 6.39 -0.59
CA TYR A 52 0.29 7.09 -1.84
C TYR A 52 -0.44 8.44 -1.94
N ASP A 53 -0.14 9.22 -2.98
CA ASP A 53 -0.66 10.59 -3.20
C ASP A 53 -0.29 11.59 -2.09
N LYS A 54 0.86 11.38 -1.43
CA LYS A 54 1.44 12.33 -0.48
C LYS A 54 1.95 13.62 -1.16
N PRO A 55 1.90 14.79 -0.47
CA PRO A 55 1.32 15.01 0.86
C PRO A 55 -0.16 15.43 0.82
N PHE A 56 -0.70 15.80 -0.33
CA PHE A 56 -1.97 16.57 -0.38
C PHE A 56 -3.24 15.71 -0.48
N ASN A 57 -3.14 14.42 -0.78
CA ASN A 57 -4.29 13.52 -0.94
C ASN A 57 -3.94 12.11 -0.46
N GLU A 58 -3.35 12.00 0.74
CA GLU A 58 -2.85 10.72 1.21
C GLU A 58 -3.97 9.66 1.27
N ARG A 59 -3.70 8.54 0.60
CA ARG A 59 -4.58 7.39 0.53
C ARG A 59 -3.79 6.17 0.93
N ALA A 60 -4.44 5.24 1.62
CA ALA A 60 -3.85 3.97 1.99
C ALA A 60 -4.62 2.81 1.34
N VAL A 61 -3.86 1.86 0.83
CA VAL A 61 -4.36 0.53 0.47
C VAL A 61 -3.74 -0.47 1.43
N SER A 62 -4.56 -1.11 2.24
CA SER A 62 -4.14 -2.17 3.15
C SER A 62 -4.59 -3.51 2.60
N TRP A 63 -3.75 -4.51 2.72
CA TRP A 63 -4.11 -5.89 2.42
C TRP A 63 -3.73 -6.78 3.58
N LYS A 64 -4.66 -7.62 4.03
CA LYS A 64 -4.37 -8.72 4.95
C LYS A 64 -4.75 -10.04 4.30
N LYS A 65 -4.02 -11.09 4.63
CA LYS A 65 -4.32 -12.45 4.16
C LYS A 65 -5.76 -12.87 4.47
N GLU A 66 -6.27 -12.50 5.64
CA GLU A 66 -7.57 -12.94 6.16
C GLU A 66 -8.74 -12.10 5.64
N THR A 67 -8.55 -10.78 5.48
CA THR A 67 -9.64 -9.85 5.16
C THR A 67 -9.58 -9.30 3.73
N GLY A 68 -8.52 -9.57 2.99
CA GLY A 68 -8.35 -9.03 1.64
C GLY A 68 -7.93 -7.55 1.64
N LEU A 69 -8.34 -6.83 0.59
CA LEU A 69 -7.97 -5.42 0.39
C LEU A 69 -8.97 -4.48 1.07
N THR A 70 -8.44 -3.42 1.67
CA THR A 70 -9.20 -2.32 2.26
C THR A 70 -8.59 -1.00 1.79
N PHE A 71 -9.44 -0.04 1.47
CA PHE A 71 -9.06 1.29 1.03
C PHE A 71 -9.46 2.30 2.09
N SER A 72 -8.55 3.21 2.45
CA SER A 72 -8.85 4.32 3.35
C SER A 72 -8.26 5.61 2.82
N ARG A 73 -8.93 6.72 3.14
CA ARG A 73 -8.39 8.07 2.98
C ARG A 73 -7.73 8.44 4.30
N VAL A 74 -6.50 8.94 4.24
CA VAL A 74 -5.82 9.47 5.43
C VAL A 74 -6.19 10.95 5.47
N ASP A 75 -6.97 11.35 6.48
CA ASP A 75 -7.19 12.77 6.77
C ASP A 75 -6.01 13.24 7.63
N ASP A 76 -5.49 14.44 7.35
CA ASP A 76 -4.20 14.97 7.84
C ASP A 76 -4.24 15.40 9.33
N GLY A 77 -4.94 14.61 10.16
CA GLY A 77 -5.21 14.90 11.56
C GLY A 77 -4.22 14.27 12.53
N GLU A 78 -3.79 13.01 12.34
CA GLU A 78 -2.87 12.37 13.28
C GLU A 78 -1.96 11.32 12.60
N TYR A 79 -0.66 11.58 12.61
CA TYR A 79 0.42 10.64 12.26
C TYR A 79 0.56 9.54 13.34
N GLN A 80 -0.53 8.92 13.79
CA GLN A 80 -0.48 7.86 14.79
C GLN A 80 -0.24 6.49 14.14
N SER A 81 1.06 6.21 14.01
CA SER A 81 1.69 4.91 14.22
C SER A 81 0.74 3.74 14.56
N PHE A 82 0.53 2.86 13.58
CA PHE A 82 0.31 1.41 13.77
C PHE A 82 -0.72 0.97 14.82
N GLN A 83 -1.82 1.71 15.00
CA GLN A 83 -2.97 1.18 15.74
C GLN A 83 -4.09 0.81 14.79
N PHE A 84 -4.30 -0.50 14.63
CA PHE A 84 -5.53 -1.06 14.09
C PHE A 84 -6.68 -0.77 15.06
N LYS A 85 -7.20 0.46 15.02
CA LYS A 85 -8.51 0.82 15.53
C LYS A 85 -9.18 1.77 14.56
N SER A 86 -9.60 1.23 13.43
CA SER A 86 -10.66 1.85 12.66
C SER A 86 -11.44 0.74 11.99
N THR A 87 -12.70 0.64 12.40
CA THR A 87 -13.76 -0.04 11.67
C THR A 87 -13.65 0.33 10.18
N PRO A 88 -13.69 -0.64 9.26
CA PRO A 88 -13.63 -0.35 7.84
C PRO A 88 -14.86 0.49 7.50
N ILE A 89 -14.66 1.76 7.16
CA ILE A 89 -15.70 2.50 6.46
C ILE A 89 -15.72 1.90 5.06
N LEU A 90 -16.63 0.94 4.84
CA LEU A 90 -17.13 0.60 3.52
C LEU A 90 -17.77 1.89 2.97
N LEU A 91 -16.94 2.79 2.43
CA LEU A 91 -17.40 3.87 1.56
C LEU A 91 -17.85 3.23 0.25
N ASN A 92 -19.01 2.59 0.32
CA ASN A 92 -19.94 2.61 -0.78
C ASN A 92 -20.18 4.09 -1.06
N ASN A 93 -19.74 4.56 -2.23
CA ASN A 93 -20.13 5.82 -2.86
C ASN A 93 -19.17 7.03 -2.86
N ASP A 94 -17.86 6.84 -2.64
CA ASP A 94 -16.89 7.79 -3.18
C ASP A 94 -16.36 7.26 -4.51
N SER A 95 -16.43 8.10 -5.55
CA SER A 95 -15.98 7.78 -6.92
C SER A 95 -14.67 6.99 -6.93
N PRO A 96 -14.51 5.99 -7.83
CA PRO A 96 -13.28 5.19 -7.89
C PRO A 96 -12.06 6.11 -7.91
N PRO A 97 -10.98 5.79 -7.19
CA PRO A 97 -9.83 6.66 -7.07
C PRO A 97 -9.40 7.10 -8.47
N LYS A 98 -9.45 8.42 -8.74
CA LYS A 98 -9.17 9.02 -10.06
C LYS A 98 -7.78 8.63 -10.60
N VAL A 99 -6.89 8.15 -9.73
CA VAL A 99 -5.54 7.70 -10.06
C VAL A 99 -5.43 6.19 -9.91
N ASN A 100 -5.09 5.52 -11.01
CA ASN A 100 -4.72 4.11 -10.98
C ASN A 100 -3.34 3.97 -10.30
N VAL A 101 -3.33 3.46 -9.06
CA VAL A 101 -2.10 3.29 -8.27
C VAL A 101 -1.17 2.20 -8.83
N ILE A 102 -1.68 1.24 -9.61
CA ILE A 102 -0.89 0.10 -10.10
C ILE A 102 0.28 0.52 -11.01
N PRO A 103 0.09 1.32 -12.08
CA PRO A 103 1.21 1.81 -12.90
C PRO A 103 2.24 2.61 -12.10
N LEU A 104 1.78 3.46 -11.16
CA LEU A 104 2.66 4.28 -10.33
C LEU A 104 3.52 3.40 -9.41
N PHE A 105 2.88 2.47 -8.70
CA PHE A 105 3.58 1.52 -7.84
C PHE A 105 4.54 0.62 -8.62
N LYS A 106 4.14 0.12 -9.79
CA LYS A 106 5.01 -0.70 -10.65
C LYS A 106 6.29 0.03 -11.04
N LYS A 107 6.20 1.32 -11.36
CA LYS A 107 7.38 2.16 -11.66
C LYS A 107 8.24 2.40 -10.41
N ALA A 108 7.61 2.71 -9.28
CA ALA A 108 8.32 3.01 -8.03
C ALA A 108 9.02 1.77 -7.44
N SER A 109 8.44 0.58 -7.61
CA SER A 109 8.94 -0.69 -7.05
C SER A 109 10.04 -1.37 -7.87
N ILE A 110 10.48 -0.81 -9.00
CA ILE A 110 11.45 -1.48 -9.89
C ILE A 110 12.80 -1.78 -9.22
N LYS A 111 13.15 -1.06 -8.15
CA LYS A 111 14.42 -1.19 -7.42
C LYS A 111 14.32 -1.96 -6.09
N ILE A 112 13.11 -2.38 -5.69
CA ILE A 112 12.94 -3.16 -4.46
C ILE A 112 12.94 -4.66 -4.78
N ASP A 113 12.85 -5.47 -3.73
CA ASP A 113 12.70 -6.92 -3.83
C ASP A 113 11.57 -7.32 -4.79
N LYS A 114 11.92 -8.07 -5.85
CA LYS A 114 10.98 -8.48 -6.91
C LYS A 114 9.83 -9.32 -6.37
N PHE A 115 10.06 -10.13 -5.33
CA PHE A 115 8.99 -10.92 -4.72
C PHE A 115 7.94 -10.01 -4.09
N ILE A 116 8.37 -8.98 -3.36
CA ILE A 116 7.47 -8.00 -2.74
C ILE A 116 6.75 -7.17 -3.80
N GLY A 117 7.49 -6.59 -4.75
CA GLY A 117 6.91 -5.73 -5.80
C GLY A 117 5.86 -6.48 -6.63
N ASN A 118 6.16 -7.71 -7.04
CA ASN A 118 5.22 -8.54 -7.80
C ASN A 118 4.00 -8.93 -6.97
N PHE A 119 4.19 -9.28 -5.69
CA PHE A 119 3.09 -9.65 -4.80
C PHE A 119 2.09 -8.51 -4.64
N VAL A 120 2.58 -7.31 -4.33
CA VAL A 120 1.73 -6.12 -4.16
C VAL A 120 1.02 -5.77 -5.46
N CYS A 121 1.72 -5.78 -6.60
CA CYS A 121 1.10 -5.54 -7.92
C CYS A 121 -0.05 -6.53 -8.20
N ARG A 122 0.16 -7.82 -7.93
CA ARG A 122 -0.87 -8.86 -8.12
C ARG A 122 -2.10 -8.62 -7.25
N LYS A 123 -1.90 -8.25 -5.98
CA LYS A 123 -3.02 -7.95 -5.07
C LYS A 123 -3.76 -6.70 -5.50
N LEU A 124 -3.08 -5.61 -5.82
CA LEU A 124 -3.73 -4.40 -6.34
C LEU A 124 -4.55 -4.70 -7.60
N ALA A 125 -4.06 -5.56 -8.50
CA ALA A 125 -4.76 -5.95 -9.71
C ALA A 125 -5.98 -6.87 -9.47
N SER A 126 -6.02 -7.66 -8.39
CA SER A 126 -7.16 -8.57 -8.12
C SER A 126 -8.47 -7.85 -7.78
N THR A 127 -8.44 -6.53 -7.56
CA THR A 127 -9.64 -5.70 -7.38
C THR A 127 -10.47 -5.54 -8.65
N LYS A 128 -9.91 -5.84 -9.83
CA LYS A 128 -10.59 -5.63 -11.12
C LYS A 128 -11.69 -6.65 -11.44
N ASN A 129 -11.90 -7.70 -10.63
CA ASN A 129 -12.74 -8.84 -11.02
C ASN A 129 -14.13 -8.96 -10.36
N ASN A 130 -14.62 -7.95 -9.63
CA ASN A 130 -16.02 -7.96 -9.14
C ASN A 130 -16.91 -6.97 -9.90
N LYS A 131 -16.90 -7.03 -11.24
CA LYS A 131 -17.86 -6.30 -12.10
C LYS A 131 -18.49 -7.24 -13.13
N SER A 132 -19.38 -8.08 -12.64
CA SER A 132 -20.40 -8.91 -13.32
C SER A 132 -20.63 -10.07 -12.35
N GLU A 133 -21.77 -10.23 -11.69
CA GLU A 133 -23.06 -10.52 -12.31
C GLU A 133 -24.19 -9.95 -11.46
N GLY A 134 -25.11 -9.25 -12.11
CA GLY A 134 -26.33 -8.74 -11.52
C GLY A 134 -27.10 -8.06 -12.61
N LEU A 135 -27.87 -8.86 -13.36
CA LEU A 135 -29.11 -8.53 -14.07
C LEU A 135 -29.40 -9.63 -15.10
N ARG A 136 -30.14 -10.65 -14.66
CA ARG A 136 -31.27 -11.20 -15.41
C ARG A 136 -32.36 -11.56 -14.42
#